data_AF-A0A8S9J299-F1
#
_entry.id   AF-A0A8S9J299-F1
#
_cell.length_a   1.000
_cell.length_b   1.000
_cell.length_c   1.000
_cell.angle_alpha   90.00
_cell.angle_beta   90.00
_cell.angle_gamma   90.00
#
_symmetry.space_group_name_H-M   'P 1'
#
loop_
_entity.id
_entity.type
_entity.pdbx_description
1 polymer ?
#
loop_
_entity_poly.entity_id
_entity_poly.type
_entity_poly.pdbx_seq_one_letter_code
_entity_poly.pdbx_strand_id
1 'polypeptide(L)'
;MATIGLPEVFVAFISFLVFNCSFLLKKSQSQPILKNWPFFGMLPGMLANIPRIFDFSVEVLEATNLTFSFKGSWLSGTHMLFTADPRNIHHILNLNFGNYPKGPEAKKIFNALGDRILSADMELWENLRKSNHAIFHHPDFLKLSVLVSSNTIKLKESLIPFLDNAAHEKTIIDLQDVFKRFMFDTSSILMTGYDPMSVSIEMPEVLFDEAVETGEEAFFFQVKKLSIIEEAIYYRYFKPVILWRLQSWLGIELEGKANNQKGHHKLSSHLVLLASSKHPQVFTKIRKEINTNYDPTDLEKLVYLHAALSETMRLYPPLPFNHKSPAKPDIKIVAVEIIQKYDFEVTKGDKIKPVPSVILRMKHGLSVKVTKKI
;
A
#
# COMPACT_ATOMS: atom_id res chain seq x y z
N MET A 1 45.61 27.99 12.58
CA MET A 1 44.48 27.12 12.25
C MET A 1 43.31 28.03 11.89
N ALA A 2 42.92 28.08 10.61
CA ALA A 2 41.81 28.93 10.18
C ALA A 2 40.51 28.35 10.73
N THR A 3 39.89 29.04 11.68
CA THR A 3 38.57 28.70 12.21
C THR A 3 37.54 29.05 11.16
N ILE A 4 36.97 28.04 10.51
CA ILE A 4 35.83 28.24 9.60
C ILE A 4 34.69 28.80 10.46
N GLY A 5 34.24 30.01 10.16
CA GLY A 5 33.13 30.62 10.85
C GLY A 5 31.81 29.94 10.49
N LEU A 6 30.87 30.00 11.42
CA LEU A 6 29.49 29.54 11.23
C LEU A 6 28.82 30.15 9.98
N PRO A 7 29.07 31.42 9.60
CA PRO A 7 28.51 32.01 8.39
C PRO A 7 29.02 31.35 7.10
N GLU A 8 30.30 31.00 7.01
CA GLU A 8 30.86 30.34 5.83
C GLU A 8 30.29 28.93 5.65
N VAL A 9 30.06 28.21 6.74
CA VAL A 9 29.37 26.91 6.72
C VAL A 9 27.93 27.08 6.23
N PHE A 10 27.22 28.12 6.69
CA PHE A 10 25.84 28.38 6.30
C PHE A 10 25.72 28.76 4.82
N VAL A 11 26.63 29.60 4.31
CA VAL A 11 26.68 29.99 2.89
C VAL A 11 27.04 28.80 2.01
N ALA A 12 27.99 27.95 2.42
CA ALA A 12 28.32 26.73 1.70
C ALA A 12 27.13 25.75 1.68
N PHE A 13 26.39 25.64 2.78
CA PHE A 13 25.18 24.81 2.86
C PHE A 13 24.05 25.33 1.97
N ILE A 14 23.78 26.64 1.98
CA ILE A 14 22.79 27.26 1.07
C ILE A 14 23.22 27.11 -0.39
N SER A 15 24.49 27.34 -0.70
CA SER A 15 25.02 27.18 -2.06
C SER A 15 24.92 25.74 -2.54
N PHE A 16 25.18 24.78 -1.65
CA PHE A 16 24.94 23.36 -1.91
C PHE A 16 23.45 23.08 -2.15
N LEU A 17 22.54 23.59 -1.33
CA LEU A 17 21.10 23.42 -1.52
C LEU A 17 20.62 24.03 -2.86
N VAL A 18 21.08 25.24 -3.20
CA VAL A 18 20.72 25.92 -4.47
C VAL A 18 21.29 25.19 -5.68
N PHE A 19 22.53 24.68 -5.60
CA PHE A 19 23.12 23.85 -6.65
C PHE A 19 22.36 22.52 -6.81
N ASN A 20 21.97 21.87 -5.72
CA ASN A 20 21.16 20.66 -5.78
C ASN A 20 19.75 20.92 -6.34
N CYS A 21 19.07 22.00 -5.91
CA CYS A 21 17.75 22.39 -6.41
C CYS A 21 17.78 22.72 -7.91
N SER A 22 18.75 23.50 -8.37
CA SER A 22 18.91 23.82 -9.80
C SER A 22 19.29 22.59 -10.64
N PHE A 23 20.00 21.62 -10.07
CA PHE A 23 20.31 20.34 -10.73
C PHE A 23 19.11 19.39 -10.75
N LEU A 24 18.24 19.39 -9.72
CA LEU A 24 16.98 18.64 -9.69
C LEU A 24 15.98 19.15 -10.73
N LEU A 25 15.99 20.46 -11.01
CA LEU A 25 15.17 21.10 -12.05
C LEU A 25 15.70 20.84 -13.47
N LYS A 26 16.95 20.41 -13.63
CA LYS A 26 17.52 20.02 -14.92
C LYS A 26 17.01 18.62 -15.30
N LYS A 27 15.88 18.60 -16.00
CA LYS A 27 15.26 17.39 -16.56
C LYS A 27 16.26 16.66 -17.47
N SER A 28 16.88 15.59 -16.98
CA SER A 28 17.73 14.73 -17.80
C SER A 28 16.81 13.99 -18.78
N GLN A 29 17.05 14.19 -20.07
CA GLN A 29 16.24 13.67 -21.18
C GLN A 29 16.50 12.18 -21.45
N SER A 30 16.95 11.42 -20.45
CA SER A 30 17.56 10.10 -20.64
C SER A 30 17.01 9.08 -19.64
N GLN A 31 16.08 8.23 -20.12
CA GLN A 31 15.47 7.07 -19.45
C GLN A 31 14.76 7.40 -18.10
N PRO A 32 13.64 6.75 -17.74
CA PRO A 32 12.94 6.99 -16.47
C PRO A 32 13.69 6.42 -15.25
N ILE A 33 15.01 6.30 -15.32
CA ILE A 33 15.84 5.70 -14.29
C ILE A 33 16.17 6.77 -13.24
N LEU A 34 15.76 6.53 -12.00
CA LEU A 34 16.10 7.40 -10.87
C LEU A 34 17.62 7.56 -10.75
N LYS A 35 18.06 8.82 -10.72
CA LYS A 35 19.47 9.13 -10.48
C LYS A 35 19.87 8.70 -9.07
N ASN A 36 20.98 7.97 -8.96
CA ASN A 36 21.53 7.55 -7.68
C ASN A 36 22.50 8.62 -7.14
N TRP A 37 22.12 9.31 -6.07
CA TRP A 37 22.93 10.34 -5.42
C TRP A 37 23.85 9.75 -4.34
N PRO A 38 25.07 10.30 -4.14
CA PRO A 38 26.06 9.74 -3.21
C PRO A 38 25.58 9.52 -1.77
N PHE A 39 24.72 10.40 -1.25
CA PHE A 39 24.22 10.33 0.15
C PHE A 39 22.73 9.98 0.25
N PHE A 40 21.92 10.48 -0.67
CA PHE A 40 20.47 10.33 -0.65
C PHE A 40 19.97 9.15 -1.50
N GLY A 41 20.86 8.46 -2.20
CA GLY A 41 20.48 7.42 -3.13
C GLY A 41 19.52 7.96 -4.19
N MET A 42 18.49 7.19 -4.51
CA MET A 42 17.43 7.51 -5.45
C MET A 42 16.25 8.28 -4.81
N LEU A 43 16.30 8.58 -3.49
CA LEU A 43 15.20 9.25 -2.78
C LEU A 43 14.81 10.60 -3.39
N PRO A 44 15.73 11.53 -3.74
CA PRO A 44 15.32 12.86 -4.21
C PRO A 44 14.50 12.79 -5.50
N GLY A 45 14.89 11.93 -6.43
CA GLY A 45 14.16 11.73 -7.68
C GLY A 45 12.78 11.10 -7.45
N MET A 46 12.65 10.20 -6.47
CA MET A 46 11.36 9.61 -6.13
C MET A 46 10.43 10.60 -5.42
N LEU A 47 10.96 11.41 -4.49
CA LEU A 47 10.19 12.46 -3.80
C LEU A 47 9.66 13.49 -4.81
N ALA A 48 10.46 13.87 -5.81
CA ALA A 48 10.02 14.77 -6.89
C ALA A 48 8.88 14.18 -7.75
N ASN A 49 8.76 12.86 -7.81
CA ASN A 49 7.73 12.16 -8.57
C ASN A 49 6.52 11.70 -7.73
N ILE A 50 6.46 12.02 -6.43
CA ILE A 50 5.31 11.67 -5.56
C ILE A 50 3.95 12.03 -6.18
N PRO A 51 3.73 13.24 -6.75
CA PRO A 51 2.44 13.61 -7.32
C PRO A 51 1.98 12.72 -8.49
N ARG A 52 2.90 11.99 -9.12
CA ARG A 52 2.68 11.08 -10.25
C ARG A 52 3.20 9.68 -9.95
N ILE A 53 3.22 9.27 -8.67
CA ILE A 53 3.92 8.06 -8.23
C ILE A 53 3.49 6.79 -8.97
N PHE A 54 2.20 6.67 -9.31
CA PHE A 54 1.68 5.51 -10.04
C PHE A 54 2.18 5.47 -11.48
N ASP A 55 1.98 6.55 -12.25
CA ASP A 55 2.48 6.65 -13.63
C ASP A 55 4.00 6.47 -13.67
N PHE A 56 4.70 7.15 -12.77
CA PHE A 56 6.15 7.05 -12.64
C PHE A 56 6.63 5.62 -12.31
N SER A 57 5.92 4.90 -11.44
CA SER A 57 6.29 3.51 -11.12
C SER A 57 6.13 2.60 -12.34
N VAL A 58 5.09 2.82 -13.16
CA VAL A 58 4.89 2.08 -14.41
C VAL A 58 6.03 2.37 -15.39
N GLU A 59 6.34 3.65 -15.64
CA GLU A 59 7.44 4.06 -16.53
C GLU A 59 8.79 3.45 -16.12
N VAL A 60 9.10 3.46 -14.81
CA VAL A 60 10.33 2.87 -14.27
C VAL A 60 10.34 1.36 -14.48
N LEU A 61 9.26 0.66 -14.14
CA LEU A 61 9.19 -0.80 -14.25
C LEU A 61 9.26 -1.25 -15.71
N GLU A 62 8.58 -0.57 -16.63
CA GLU A 62 8.68 -0.85 -18.07
C GLU A 62 10.12 -0.70 -18.57
N ALA A 63 10.81 0.38 -18.16
CA ALA A 63 12.19 0.61 -18.56
C ALA A 63 13.20 -0.36 -17.93
N THR A 64 12.87 -1.00 -16.80
CA THR A 64 13.75 -1.95 -16.11
C THR A 64 13.27 -3.39 -16.18
N ASN A 65 12.55 -3.74 -17.25
CA ASN A 65 12.13 -5.11 -17.52
C ASN A 65 11.29 -5.71 -16.37
N LEU A 66 10.37 -4.89 -15.86
CA LEU A 66 9.42 -5.16 -14.77
C LEU A 66 10.03 -5.40 -13.38
N THR A 67 11.32 -5.17 -13.18
CA THR A 67 11.96 -5.28 -11.86
C THR A 67 12.95 -4.14 -11.64
N PHE A 68 12.76 -3.37 -10.56
CA PHE A 68 13.57 -2.19 -10.24
C PHE A 68 14.13 -2.24 -8.83
N SER A 69 15.45 -2.08 -8.70
CA SER A 69 16.13 -1.97 -7.41
C SER A 69 16.27 -0.51 -7.00
N PHE A 70 15.44 -0.10 -6.04
CA PHE A 70 15.50 1.22 -5.44
C PHE A 70 16.58 1.27 -4.35
N LYS A 71 17.48 2.23 -4.46
CA LYS A 71 18.52 2.49 -3.47
C LYS A 71 18.14 3.71 -2.63
N GLY A 72 17.73 3.51 -1.38
CA GLY A 72 17.43 4.61 -0.46
C GLY A 72 18.66 5.38 0.00
N SER A 73 18.45 6.37 0.88
CA SER A 73 19.57 7.10 1.49
C SER A 73 20.45 6.16 2.30
N TRP A 74 21.72 6.53 2.36
CA TRP A 74 22.68 5.86 3.23
C TRP A 74 22.26 5.88 4.71
N LEU A 75 21.55 6.93 5.14
CA LEU A 75 21.08 7.12 6.52
C LEU A 75 19.83 6.29 6.88
N SER A 76 19.01 5.93 5.89
CA SER A 76 17.76 5.19 6.12
C SER A 76 17.92 3.69 5.91
N GLY A 77 18.97 3.24 5.18
CA GLY A 77 19.22 1.82 4.88
C GLY A 77 18.10 1.16 4.05
N THR A 78 17.21 1.97 3.47
CA THR A 78 15.97 1.50 2.84
C THR A 78 16.24 1.11 1.38
N HIS A 79 16.75 -0.09 1.18
CA HIS A 79 16.83 -0.70 -0.14
C HIS A 79 15.52 -1.45 -0.41
N MET A 80 14.87 -1.16 -1.54
CA MET A 80 13.61 -1.78 -1.92
C MET A 80 13.73 -2.40 -3.31
N LEU A 81 13.04 -3.51 -3.51
CA LEU A 81 12.88 -4.14 -4.82
C LEU A 81 11.42 -4.01 -5.22
N PHE A 82 11.18 -3.28 -6.31
CA PHE A 82 9.88 -3.17 -6.94
C PHE A 82 9.81 -4.19 -8.08
N THR A 83 8.73 -4.96 -8.18
CA THR A 83 8.56 -5.94 -9.25
C THR A 83 7.11 -6.01 -9.69
N ALA A 84 6.90 -6.00 -11.00
CA ALA A 84 5.66 -6.35 -11.68
C ALA A 84 5.78 -7.65 -12.50
N ASP A 85 6.95 -8.32 -12.49
CA ASP A 85 7.13 -9.61 -13.16
C ASP A 85 6.25 -10.69 -12.49
N PRO A 86 5.34 -11.34 -13.23
CA PRO A 86 4.46 -12.38 -12.70
C PRO A 86 5.20 -13.53 -12.01
N ARG A 87 6.42 -13.86 -12.45
CA ARG A 87 7.23 -14.94 -11.85
C ARG A 87 7.71 -14.57 -10.46
N ASN A 88 8.16 -13.32 -10.28
CA ASN A 88 8.57 -12.80 -8.98
C ASN A 88 7.35 -12.70 -8.04
N ILE A 89 6.22 -12.20 -8.55
CA ILE A 89 4.98 -12.11 -7.77
C ILE A 89 4.52 -13.50 -7.32
N HIS A 90 4.53 -14.49 -8.22
CA HIS A 90 4.18 -15.87 -7.89
C HIS A 90 5.13 -16.48 -6.86
N HIS A 91 6.43 -16.21 -6.97
CA HIS A 91 7.40 -16.64 -5.96
C HIS A 91 7.11 -16.03 -4.58
N ILE A 92 6.91 -14.72 -4.51
CA ILE A 92 6.74 -13.96 -3.26
C ILE A 92 5.40 -14.26 -2.58
N LEU A 93 4.31 -14.30 -3.36
CA LEU A 93 2.95 -14.38 -2.82
C LEU A 93 2.39 -15.81 -2.75
N ASN A 94 3.02 -16.79 -3.42
CA ASN A 94 2.55 -18.16 -3.45
C ASN A 94 3.65 -19.15 -3.05
N LEU A 95 4.65 -19.40 -3.91
CA LEU A 95 5.62 -20.49 -3.72
C LEU A 95 6.45 -20.40 -2.43
N ASN A 96 6.81 -19.18 -2.02
CA ASN A 96 7.69 -18.94 -0.87
C ASN A 96 7.07 -17.96 0.13
N PHE A 97 5.73 -17.94 0.23
CA PHE A 97 4.98 -16.97 1.05
C PHE A 97 5.50 -16.86 2.50
N GLY A 98 5.84 -18.01 3.13
CA GLY A 98 6.36 -18.04 4.50
C GLY A 98 7.70 -17.30 4.69
N ASN A 99 8.49 -17.12 3.64
CA ASN A 99 9.72 -16.33 3.68
C ASN A 99 9.47 -14.82 3.49
N TYR A 100 8.26 -14.41 3.10
CA TYR A 100 7.91 -13.03 2.83
C TYR A 100 6.78 -12.55 3.76
N PRO A 101 7.05 -12.41 5.09
CA PRO A 101 6.13 -11.72 5.99
C PRO A 101 5.98 -10.24 5.62
N LYS A 102 5.03 -9.55 6.25
CA LYS A 102 4.88 -8.10 6.07
C LYS A 102 6.09 -7.36 6.65
N GLY A 103 6.65 -7.88 7.75
CA GLY A 103 7.90 -7.41 8.34
C GLY A 103 7.70 -6.32 9.42
N PRO A 104 8.80 -5.91 10.09
CA PRO A 104 8.73 -5.04 11.26
C PRO A 104 8.19 -3.64 10.97
N GLU A 105 8.41 -3.10 9.77
CA GLU A 105 7.86 -1.79 9.39
C GLU A 105 6.35 -1.81 9.27
N ALA A 106 5.77 -2.87 8.70
CA ALA A 106 4.32 -3.06 8.70
C ALA A 106 3.78 -3.18 10.13
N LYS A 107 4.46 -3.91 11.04
CA LYS A 107 4.05 -3.99 12.45
C LYS A 107 4.05 -2.62 13.14
N LYS A 108 5.02 -1.74 12.85
CA LYS A 108 5.05 -0.36 13.39
C LYS A 108 3.92 0.51 12.85
N ILE A 109 3.55 0.32 11.59
CA ILE A 109 2.45 1.02 10.93
C ILE A 109 1.11 0.58 11.52
N PHE A 110 0.90 -0.73 11.66
CA PHE A 110 -0.33 -1.32 12.17
C PHE A 110 -0.31 -1.56 13.69
N ASN A 111 0.61 -0.96 14.44
CA ASN A 111 0.80 -1.27 15.87
C ASN A 111 -0.48 -1.05 16.70
N ALA A 112 -1.27 -0.05 16.34
CA ALA A 112 -2.54 0.22 17.00
C ALA A 112 -3.68 -0.74 16.62
N LEU A 113 -3.50 -1.56 15.58
CA LEU A 113 -4.40 -2.68 15.31
C LEU A 113 -4.08 -3.88 16.21
N GLY A 114 -3.02 -3.84 17.04
CA GLY A 114 -2.58 -4.98 17.84
C GLY A 114 -2.12 -6.14 16.96
N ASP A 115 -2.27 -7.39 17.41
CA ASP A 115 -1.96 -8.59 16.60
C ASP A 115 -3.21 -9.12 15.85
N ARG A 116 -3.87 -8.25 15.07
CA ARG A 116 -5.04 -8.57 14.21
C ARG A 116 -4.61 -9.08 12.83
N ILE A 117 -5.57 -9.56 12.02
CA ILE A 117 -5.29 -10.13 10.69
C ILE A 117 -4.48 -9.22 9.74
N LEU A 118 -4.59 -7.90 9.89
CA LEU A 118 -3.86 -6.92 9.06
C LEU A 118 -2.39 -6.74 9.51
N SER A 119 -2.10 -6.94 10.79
CA SER A 119 -0.78 -6.74 11.41
C SER A 119 -0.03 -8.03 11.75
N ALA A 120 -0.76 -9.13 11.92
CA ALA A 120 -0.20 -10.44 12.22
C ALA A 120 0.63 -10.98 11.05
N ASP A 121 1.65 -11.77 11.37
CA ASP A 121 2.52 -12.46 10.43
C ASP A 121 2.61 -13.96 10.76
N MET A 122 3.01 -14.75 9.77
CA MET A 122 3.30 -16.20 9.90
C MET A 122 2.11 -17.00 10.47
N GLU A 123 2.37 -17.89 11.44
CA GLU A 123 1.39 -18.83 12.00
C GLU A 123 0.16 -18.13 12.59
N LEU A 124 0.35 -17.00 13.28
CA LEU A 124 -0.77 -16.24 13.84
C LEU A 124 -1.68 -15.70 12.72
N TRP A 125 -1.10 -15.17 11.64
CA TRP A 125 -1.88 -14.73 10.48
C TRP A 125 -2.61 -15.90 9.82
N GLU A 126 -1.97 -17.06 9.69
CA GLU A 126 -2.57 -18.25 9.10
C GLU A 126 -3.77 -18.74 9.93
N ASN A 127 -3.62 -18.79 11.25
CA ASN A 127 -4.69 -19.18 12.17
C ASN A 127 -5.86 -18.19 12.14
N LEU A 128 -5.58 -16.88 12.19
CA LEU A 128 -6.59 -15.84 12.04
C LEU A 128 -7.28 -15.91 10.68
N ARG A 129 -6.54 -16.19 9.60
CA ARG A 129 -7.11 -16.33 8.25
C ARG A 129 -8.02 -17.54 8.15
N LYS A 130 -7.63 -18.70 8.69
CA LYS A 130 -8.46 -19.91 8.73
C LYS A 130 -9.75 -19.67 9.52
N SER A 131 -9.64 -19.03 10.68
CA SER A 131 -10.79 -18.66 11.50
C SER A 131 -11.74 -17.69 10.78
N ASN A 132 -11.21 -16.59 10.22
CA ASN A 132 -12.02 -15.62 9.48
C ASN A 132 -12.65 -16.24 8.22
N HIS A 133 -11.93 -17.10 7.51
CA HIS A 133 -12.47 -17.84 6.37
C HIS A 133 -13.65 -18.72 6.81
N ALA A 134 -13.55 -19.45 7.93
CA ALA A 134 -14.67 -20.23 8.45
C ALA A 134 -15.88 -19.35 8.80
N ILE A 135 -15.66 -18.18 9.43
CA ILE A 135 -16.72 -17.23 9.76
C ILE A 135 -17.40 -16.69 8.49
N PHE A 136 -16.63 -16.23 7.50
CA PHE A 136 -17.18 -15.61 6.28
C PHE A 136 -17.89 -16.60 5.37
N HIS A 137 -17.54 -17.89 5.45
CA HIS A 137 -18.25 -18.96 4.74
C HIS A 137 -19.37 -19.60 5.57
N HIS A 138 -19.61 -19.14 6.80
CA HIS A 138 -20.71 -19.64 7.61
C HIS A 138 -22.06 -19.22 6.99
N PRO A 139 -23.05 -20.11 6.86
CA PRO A 139 -24.34 -19.80 6.26
C PRO A 139 -25.05 -18.59 6.89
N ASP A 140 -24.93 -18.42 8.21
CA ASP A 140 -25.55 -17.29 8.89
C ASP A 140 -24.85 -15.96 8.60
N PHE A 141 -23.52 -15.98 8.42
CA PHE A 141 -22.80 -14.79 7.97
C PHE A 141 -23.18 -14.42 6.54
N LEU A 142 -23.32 -15.41 5.65
CA LEU A 142 -23.78 -15.18 4.28
C LEU A 142 -25.21 -14.62 4.25
N LYS A 143 -26.12 -15.16 5.06
CA LYS A 143 -27.49 -14.63 5.22
C LYS A 143 -27.49 -13.20 5.74
N LEU A 144 -26.69 -12.89 6.76
CA LEU A 144 -26.55 -11.54 7.30
C LEU A 144 -25.94 -10.59 6.26
N SER A 145 -24.88 -10.99 5.56
CA SER A 145 -24.27 -10.23 4.47
C SER A 145 -25.28 -9.87 3.38
N VAL A 146 -26.07 -10.85 2.94
CA VAL A 146 -27.17 -10.65 1.98
C VAL A 146 -28.26 -9.76 2.57
N LEU A 147 -28.62 -9.90 3.84
CA LEU A 147 -29.63 -9.07 4.49
C LEU A 147 -29.17 -7.60 4.60
N VAL A 148 -27.94 -7.35 5.01
CA VAL A 148 -27.43 -5.98 5.15
C VAL A 148 -27.16 -5.35 3.78
N SER A 149 -26.55 -6.10 2.84
CA SER A 149 -26.07 -5.55 1.56
C SER A 149 -27.09 -5.62 0.43
N SER A 150 -27.91 -6.67 0.38
CA SER A 150 -28.80 -6.98 -0.75
C SER A 150 -30.29 -6.90 -0.40
N ASN A 151 -30.67 -7.08 0.87
CA ASN A 151 -32.06 -7.25 1.26
C ASN A 151 -32.51 -6.19 2.29
N THR A 152 -33.14 -5.15 1.76
CA THR A 152 -34.13 -4.28 2.43
C THR A 152 -33.62 -3.19 3.38
N ILE A 153 -32.88 -3.45 4.46
CA ILE A 153 -32.76 -2.43 5.53
C ILE A 153 -31.95 -1.22 5.07
N LYS A 154 -30.62 -1.34 4.89
CA LYS A 154 -29.81 -0.14 4.60
C LYS A 154 -30.06 0.45 3.22
N LEU A 155 -30.23 -0.41 2.23
CA LEU A 155 -30.48 0.01 0.85
C LEU A 155 -31.84 0.71 0.73
N LYS A 156 -32.94 0.11 1.20
CA LYS A 156 -34.29 0.66 0.98
C LYS A 156 -34.70 1.69 2.02
N GLU A 157 -34.16 1.65 3.24
CA GLU A 157 -34.54 2.58 4.30
C GLU A 157 -33.59 3.80 4.40
N SER A 158 -32.36 3.70 3.88
CA SER A 158 -31.39 4.82 3.94
C SER A 158 -30.96 5.32 2.55
N LEU A 159 -30.34 4.46 1.73
CA LEU A 159 -29.71 4.93 0.48
C LEU A 159 -30.73 5.35 -0.58
N ILE A 160 -31.77 4.55 -0.82
CA ILE A 160 -32.80 4.88 -1.82
C ILE A 160 -33.58 6.15 -1.43
N PRO A 161 -34.10 6.31 -0.20
CA PRO A 161 -34.79 7.54 0.19
C PRO A 161 -33.90 8.79 0.09
N PHE A 162 -32.62 8.67 0.44
CA PHE A 162 -31.65 9.76 0.26
C PHE A 162 -31.50 10.15 -1.22
N LEU A 163 -31.34 9.17 -2.11
CA LEU A 163 -31.23 9.41 -3.56
C LEU A 163 -32.53 9.95 -4.16
N ASP A 164 -33.68 9.48 -3.70
CA ASP A 164 -35.00 9.96 -4.13
C ASP A 164 -35.21 11.41 -3.72
N ASN A 165 -34.85 11.78 -2.48
CA ASN A 165 -34.88 13.17 -2.04
C ASN A 165 -33.95 14.06 -2.87
N ALA A 166 -32.71 13.61 -3.09
CA ALA A 166 -31.74 14.33 -3.90
C ALA A 166 -32.22 14.52 -5.35
N ALA A 167 -32.90 13.51 -5.92
CA ALA A 167 -33.49 13.59 -7.26
C ALA A 167 -34.68 14.56 -7.31
N HIS A 168 -35.55 14.54 -6.29
CA HIS A 168 -36.70 15.44 -6.18
C HIS A 168 -36.28 16.91 -6.03
N GLU A 169 -35.33 17.18 -5.13
CA GLU A 169 -34.81 18.52 -4.87
C GLU A 169 -33.76 18.98 -5.89
N LYS A 170 -33.33 18.09 -6.79
CA LYS A 170 -32.26 18.31 -7.78
C LYS A 170 -30.95 18.75 -7.12
N THR A 171 -30.65 18.19 -5.95
CA THR A 171 -29.41 18.51 -5.24
C THR A 171 -28.21 17.86 -5.92
N ILE A 172 -27.09 18.60 -5.93
CA ILE A 172 -25.81 18.06 -6.39
C ILE A 172 -25.20 17.30 -5.21
N ILE A 173 -25.08 15.99 -5.35
CA ILE A 173 -24.52 15.11 -4.32
C ILE A 173 -23.12 14.63 -4.68
N ASP A 174 -22.26 14.50 -3.67
CA ASP A 174 -20.99 13.79 -3.82
C ASP A 174 -21.21 12.28 -3.62
N LEU A 175 -21.35 11.55 -4.73
CA LEU A 175 -21.46 10.09 -4.68
C LEU A 175 -20.26 9.44 -3.99
N GLN A 176 -19.09 10.10 -3.96
CA GLN A 176 -17.95 9.61 -3.19
C GLN A 176 -18.26 9.53 -1.70
N ASP A 177 -18.77 10.61 -1.13
CA ASP A 177 -19.13 10.65 0.29
C ASP A 177 -20.27 9.68 0.61
N VAL A 178 -21.29 9.62 -0.26
CA VAL A 178 -22.47 8.77 -0.08
C VAL A 178 -22.11 7.28 0.01
N PHE A 179 -21.37 6.70 -0.96
CA PHE A 179 -21.03 5.28 -0.81
C PHE A 179 -19.96 5.00 0.25
N LYS A 180 -19.12 5.99 0.64
CA LYS A 180 -18.22 5.79 1.79
C LYS A 180 -19.04 5.57 3.07
N ARG A 181 -20.04 6.42 3.31
CA ARG A 181 -20.99 6.30 4.43
C ARG A 181 -21.80 5.01 4.36
N PHE A 182 -22.33 4.68 3.18
CA PHE A 182 -23.09 3.44 2.99
C PHE A 182 -22.25 2.18 3.29
N MET A 183 -21.01 2.13 2.80
CA MET A 183 -20.08 1.03 3.07
C MET A 183 -19.69 0.99 4.55
N PHE A 184 -19.52 2.14 5.18
CA PHE A 184 -19.22 2.26 6.60
C PHE A 184 -20.36 1.68 7.45
N ASP A 185 -21.60 2.09 7.19
CA ASP A 185 -22.78 1.56 7.89
C ASP A 185 -22.93 0.05 7.69
N THR A 186 -22.85 -0.41 6.43
CA THR A 186 -22.93 -1.84 6.08
C THR A 186 -21.87 -2.66 6.81
N SER A 187 -20.63 -2.17 6.85
CA SER A 187 -19.52 -2.86 7.53
C SER A 187 -19.71 -2.88 9.05
N SER A 188 -20.22 -1.78 9.61
CA SER A 188 -20.50 -1.67 11.05
C SER A 188 -21.58 -2.65 11.46
N ILE A 189 -22.69 -2.72 10.73
CA ILE A 189 -23.76 -3.68 11.00
C ILE A 189 -23.23 -5.12 10.92
N LEU A 190 -22.42 -5.45 9.91
CA LEU A 190 -21.87 -6.80 9.76
C LEU A 190 -20.87 -7.18 10.85
N MET A 191 -20.13 -6.21 11.40
CA MET A 191 -19.11 -6.47 12.40
C MET A 191 -19.62 -6.40 13.84
N THR A 192 -20.52 -5.46 14.14
CA THR A 192 -20.95 -5.13 15.51
C THR A 192 -22.46 -5.27 15.72
N GLY A 193 -23.25 -5.41 14.64
CA GLY A 193 -24.71 -5.38 14.70
C GLY A 193 -25.32 -3.98 14.87
N TYR A 194 -24.49 -2.93 14.93
CA TYR A 194 -24.93 -1.55 15.11
C TYR A 194 -24.97 -0.79 13.78
N ASP A 195 -26.05 -0.04 13.54
CA ASP A 195 -26.17 0.88 12.41
C ASP A 195 -25.81 2.32 12.84
N PRO A 196 -24.69 2.88 12.36
CA PRO A 196 -24.31 4.28 12.62
C PRO A 196 -25.24 5.30 11.97
N MET A 197 -26.11 4.89 11.05
CA MET A 197 -27.06 5.77 10.35
C MET A 197 -26.38 6.96 9.66
N SER A 198 -25.16 6.77 9.14
CA SER A 198 -24.35 7.84 8.53
C SER A 198 -24.90 8.33 7.18
N VAL A 199 -25.68 7.50 6.48
CA VAL A 199 -26.49 7.89 5.31
C VAL A 199 -27.90 8.31 5.78
N SER A 200 -28.19 9.60 5.74
CA SER A 200 -29.52 10.16 6.02
C SER A 200 -29.75 11.45 5.21
N ILE A 201 -30.99 11.95 5.14
CA ILE A 201 -31.34 13.18 4.39
C ILE A 201 -30.53 14.38 4.91
N GLU A 202 -30.37 14.47 6.22
CA GLU A 202 -29.63 15.56 6.89
C GLU A 202 -28.12 15.48 6.62
N MET A 203 -27.63 14.31 6.20
CA MET A 203 -26.20 14.02 6.02
C MET A 203 -25.37 14.60 7.16
N PRO A 204 -25.62 14.16 8.42
CA PRO A 204 -24.92 14.73 9.57
C PRO A 204 -23.42 14.69 9.31
N GLU A 205 -22.70 15.66 9.87
CA GLU A 205 -21.24 15.60 9.85
C GLU A 205 -20.85 14.32 10.58
N VAL A 206 -20.51 13.29 9.81
CA VAL A 206 -20.00 12.05 10.37
C VAL A 206 -18.61 12.43 10.79
N LEU A 207 -18.48 12.71 12.07
CA LEU A 207 -17.24 13.05 12.73
C LEU A 207 -16.33 11.81 12.69
N PHE A 208 -15.82 11.46 11.50
CA PHE A 208 -14.60 10.68 11.35
C PHE A 208 -13.44 11.35 12.12
N ASP A 209 -13.59 12.65 12.43
CA ASP A 209 -12.65 13.47 13.17
C ASP A 209 -12.92 13.66 14.66
N GLU A 210 -14.14 13.45 15.16
CA GLU A 210 -14.55 13.95 16.50
C GLU A 210 -15.63 13.09 17.20
N ALA A 211 -15.64 11.77 16.98
CA ALA A 211 -16.39 10.82 17.82
C ALA A 211 -15.49 10.29 18.95
N VAL A 212 -15.46 10.98 20.09
CA VAL A 212 -14.54 10.70 21.22
C VAL A 212 -15.25 10.26 22.52
N GLU A 213 -16.57 10.00 22.57
CA GLU A 213 -17.22 9.82 23.89
C GLU A 213 -18.08 8.57 24.16
N THR A 214 -18.07 7.55 23.30
CA THR A 214 -18.69 6.25 23.64
C THR A 214 -17.85 5.10 23.08
N GLY A 215 -17.93 3.90 23.67
CA GLY A 215 -17.06 2.72 23.43
C GLY A 215 -16.93 2.17 21.99
N GLU A 216 -17.35 2.95 21.01
CA GLU A 216 -17.15 2.90 19.56
C GLU A 216 -15.70 3.24 19.13
N GLU A 217 -14.88 3.74 20.06
CA GLU A 217 -13.47 4.18 19.88
C GLU A 217 -12.61 3.22 19.05
N ALA A 218 -12.76 1.90 19.25
CA ALA A 218 -11.83 0.95 18.66
C ALA A 218 -12.00 0.79 17.14
N PHE A 219 -13.22 0.79 16.60
CA PHE A 219 -13.41 0.48 15.17
C PHE A 219 -13.17 1.71 14.29
N PHE A 220 -13.73 2.86 14.67
CA PHE A 220 -13.58 4.13 13.97
C PHE A 220 -12.13 4.62 13.98
N PHE A 221 -11.43 4.51 15.12
CA PHE A 221 -10.01 4.78 15.18
C PHE A 221 -9.21 3.86 14.27
N GLN A 222 -9.57 2.57 14.15
CA GLN A 222 -8.89 1.61 13.27
C GLN A 222 -9.11 1.92 11.77
N VAL A 223 -10.32 2.31 11.37
CA VAL A 223 -10.64 2.68 9.97
C VAL A 223 -9.98 4.01 9.58
N LYS A 224 -10.06 5.03 10.45
CA LYS A 224 -9.34 6.30 10.26
C LYS A 224 -7.84 6.08 10.19
N LYS A 225 -7.31 5.25 11.09
CA LYS A 225 -5.89 4.92 11.07
C LYS A 225 -5.53 4.12 9.82
N LEU A 226 -6.39 3.28 9.25
CA LEU A 226 -6.14 2.63 7.95
C LEU A 226 -5.96 3.66 6.81
N SER A 227 -6.80 4.70 6.77
CA SER A 227 -6.68 5.82 5.81
C SER A 227 -5.36 6.59 6.01
N ILE A 228 -5.06 6.93 7.27
CA ILE A 228 -3.79 7.59 7.64
C ILE A 228 -2.60 6.66 7.37
N ILE A 229 -2.78 5.34 7.48
CA ILE A 229 -1.76 4.32 7.25
C ILE A 229 -1.38 4.26 5.78
N GLU A 230 -2.29 4.47 4.82
CA GLU A 230 -1.91 4.53 3.40
C GLU A 230 -0.93 5.70 3.17
N GLU A 231 -1.28 6.91 3.62
CA GLU A 231 -0.40 8.09 3.51
C GLU A 231 0.86 7.97 4.38
N ALA A 232 0.75 7.40 5.59
CA ALA A 232 1.87 7.18 6.49
C ALA A 232 2.78 6.05 6.00
N ILE A 233 2.30 5.05 5.26
CA ILE A 233 3.12 4.06 4.56
C ILE A 233 4.00 4.80 3.56
N TYR A 234 3.42 5.62 2.68
CA TYR A 234 4.21 6.42 1.73
C TYR A 234 5.17 7.38 2.44
N TYR A 235 4.73 8.04 3.50
CA TYR A 235 5.55 9.02 4.23
C TYR A 235 6.66 8.38 5.08
N ARG A 236 6.44 7.18 5.62
CA ARG A 236 7.33 6.48 6.57
C ARG A 236 8.36 5.60 5.86
N TYR A 237 8.04 5.03 4.69
CA TYR A 237 9.03 4.31 3.87
C TYR A 237 10.06 5.24 3.23
N PHE A 238 9.72 6.50 2.98
CA PHE A 238 10.57 7.43 2.23
C PHE A 238 11.22 8.53 3.08
N LYS A 239 10.86 8.65 4.36
CA LYS A 239 11.48 9.61 5.27
C LYS A 239 12.60 8.98 6.09
N PRO A 240 13.84 9.50 5.99
CA PRO A 240 14.96 9.06 6.83
C PRO A 240 14.62 9.07 8.33
N VAL A 241 15.02 8.01 9.04
CA VAL A 241 14.84 7.84 10.50
C VAL A 241 15.37 9.04 11.30
N ILE A 242 16.41 9.70 10.80
CA ILE A 242 17.00 10.90 11.41
C ILE A 242 16.06 12.10 11.33
N LEU A 243 15.36 12.30 10.22
CA LEU A 243 14.37 13.37 10.09
C LEU A 243 13.15 13.13 11.00
N TRP A 244 12.79 11.87 11.25
CA TRP A 244 11.78 11.53 12.26
C TRP A 244 12.28 11.85 13.68
N ARG A 245 13.48 11.38 14.06
CA ARG A 245 14.06 11.68 15.39
C ARG A 245 14.17 13.18 15.65
N LEU A 246 14.61 13.94 14.65
CA LEU A 246 14.70 15.40 14.73
C LEU A 246 13.33 16.06 14.87
N GLN A 247 12.31 15.59 14.15
CA GLN A 247 10.96 16.15 14.28
C GLN A 247 10.27 15.79 15.59
N SER A 248 10.42 14.55 16.06
CA SER A 248 9.96 14.14 17.40
C SER A 248 10.66 14.93 18.50
N TRP A 249 11.95 15.22 18.32
CA TRP A 249 12.70 16.06 19.26
C TRP A 249 12.31 17.55 19.20
N LEU A 250 11.94 18.05 18.02
CA LEU A 250 11.44 19.42 17.82
C LEU A 250 9.96 19.60 18.15
N GLY A 251 9.26 18.57 18.61
CA GLY A 251 7.81 18.62 18.90
C GLY A 251 6.95 18.90 17.67
N ILE A 252 7.47 18.69 16.46
CA ILE A 252 6.74 18.92 15.20
C ILE A 252 5.92 17.66 14.93
N GLU A 253 4.74 17.59 15.53
CA GLU A 253 3.76 16.52 15.30
C GLU A 253 3.04 16.77 13.97
N LEU A 254 3.66 16.37 12.86
CA LEU A 254 3.03 16.40 11.54
C LEU A 254 1.89 15.39 11.39
N GLU A 255 1.71 14.47 12.35
CA GLU A 255 0.53 13.60 12.42
C GLU A 255 -0.77 14.42 12.54
N GLY A 256 -0.71 15.64 13.11
CA GLY A 256 -1.85 16.55 13.16
C GLY A 256 -2.10 17.39 11.89
N LYS A 257 -1.18 17.41 10.91
CA LYS A 257 -1.37 18.15 9.64
C LYS A 257 -1.89 17.29 8.49
N ALA A 258 -1.91 15.97 8.65
CA ALA A 258 -2.71 15.08 7.80
C ALA A 258 -4.23 15.30 8.00
N ASN A 259 -4.64 16.01 9.05
CA ASN A 259 -6.05 16.33 9.33
C ASN A 259 -6.75 17.16 8.24
N ASN A 260 -6.01 17.82 7.33
CA ASN A 260 -6.62 18.62 6.24
C ASN A 260 -6.48 18.00 4.85
N GLN A 261 -5.88 16.80 4.73
CA GLN A 261 -5.92 16.07 3.47
C GLN A 261 -7.04 15.04 3.53
N LYS A 262 -8.13 15.35 2.81
CA LYS A 262 -9.22 14.43 2.53
C LYS A 262 -8.64 13.20 1.82
N GLY A 263 -8.32 12.16 2.58
CA GLY A 263 -7.95 10.86 2.04
C GLY A 263 -9.06 10.39 1.10
N HIS A 264 -8.83 10.50 -0.20
CA HIS A 264 -9.77 10.06 -1.21
C HIS A 264 -9.69 8.53 -1.32
N HIS A 265 -10.28 7.81 -0.37
CA HIS A 265 -10.57 6.38 -0.56
C HIS A 265 -11.45 6.22 -1.81
N LYS A 266 -10.89 5.56 -2.82
CA LYS A 266 -11.60 5.12 -4.02
C LYS A 266 -12.05 3.68 -3.77
N LEU A 267 -13.28 3.50 -3.30
CA LEU A 267 -13.85 2.17 -3.12
C LEU A 267 -14.34 1.65 -4.48
N SER A 268 -14.38 0.34 -4.63
CA SER A 268 -14.70 -0.38 -5.87
C SER A 268 -16.06 0.01 -6.48
N SER A 269 -17.06 0.33 -5.65
CA SER A 269 -18.40 0.75 -6.08
C SER A 269 -18.43 2.15 -6.70
N HIS A 270 -17.67 3.11 -6.16
CA HIS A 270 -17.51 4.45 -6.75
C HIS A 270 -16.92 4.42 -8.14
N LEU A 271 -15.96 3.52 -8.32
CA LEU A 271 -15.19 3.42 -9.53
C LEU A 271 -16.04 2.89 -10.69
N VAL A 272 -17.05 2.06 -10.43
CA VAL A 272 -17.99 1.61 -11.47
C VAL A 272 -18.88 2.75 -11.93
N LEU A 273 -19.38 3.59 -11.02
CA LEU A 273 -20.20 4.74 -11.38
C LEU A 273 -19.39 5.83 -12.09
N LEU A 274 -18.14 6.03 -11.68
CA LEU A 274 -17.18 6.91 -12.36
C LEU A 274 -16.77 6.39 -13.74
N ALA A 275 -16.56 5.07 -13.89
CA ALA A 275 -16.27 4.45 -15.18
C ALA A 275 -17.51 4.47 -16.10
N SER A 276 -18.69 4.25 -15.53
CA SER A 276 -19.97 4.25 -16.25
C SER A 276 -20.39 5.66 -16.67
N SER A 277 -20.10 6.70 -15.88
CA SER A 277 -20.40 8.09 -16.25
C SER A 277 -19.60 8.57 -17.45
N LYS A 278 -18.36 8.08 -17.62
CA LYS A 278 -17.52 8.34 -18.79
C LYS A 278 -17.88 7.48 -20.01
N HIS A 279 -18.66 6.42 -19.82
CA HIS A 279 -19.03 5.46 -20.87
C HIS A 279 -20.52 5.10 -20.84
N PRO A 280 -21.43 6.00 -21.28
CA PRO A 280 -22.89 5.79 -21.21
C PRO A 280 -23.37 4.47 -21.84
N GLN A 281 -22.69 4.02 -22.90
CA GLN A 281 -22.98 2.75 -23.59
C GLN A 281 -22.79 1.52 -22.70
N VAL A 282 -21.84 1.55 -21.75
CA VAL A 282 -21.63 0.46 -20.79
C VAL A 282 -22.83 0.40 -19.85
N PHE A 283 -23.27 1.56 -19.35
CA PHE A 283 -24.42 1.67 -18.47
C PHE A 283 -25.72 1.18 -19.14
N THR A 284 -25.95 1.51 -20.42
CA THR A 284 -27.10 1.00 -21.16
C THR A 284 -27.10 -0.53 -21.26
N LYS A 285 -25.94 -1.14 -21.50
CA LYS A 285 -25.80 -2.60 -21.55
C LYS A 285 -26.02 -3.26 -20.20
N ILE A 286 -25.43 -2.71 -19.13
CA ILE A 286 -25.66 -3.17 -17.75
C ILE A 286 -27.15 -3.09 -17.41
N ARG A 287 -27.80 -1.96 -17.71
CA ARG A 287 -29.25 -1.80 -17.47
C ARG A 287 -30.08 -2.83 -18.24
N LYS A 288 -29.74 -3.08 -19.50
CA LYS A 288 -30.43 -4.10 -20.31
C LYS A 288 -30.25 -5.50 -19.70
N GLU A 289 -29.04 -5.84 -19.27
CA GLU A 289 -28.76 -7.11 -18.61
C GLU A 289 -29.57 -7.25 -17.31
N ILE A 290 -29.54 -6.24 -16.43
CA ILE A 290 -30.32 -6.23 -15.19
C ILE A 290 -31.81 -6.42 -15.50
N ASN A 291 -32.37 -5.69 -16.46
CA ASN A 291 -33.79 -5.82 -16.80
C ASN A 291 -34.18 -7.20 -17.35
N THR A 292 -33.23 -7.98 -17.89
CA THR A 292 -33.51 -9.28 -18.52
C THR A 292 -33.19 -10.44 -17.58
N ASN A 293 -32.11 -10.34 -16.82
CA ASN A 293 -31.47 -11.47 -16.14
C ASN A 293 -31.40 -11.30 -14.61
N TYR A 294 -31.92 -10.21 -14.04
CA TYR A 294 -31.82 -9.95 -12.61
C TYR A 294 -32.65 -10.92 -11.79
N ASP A 295 -31.95 -11.69 -10.95
CA ASP A 295 -32.52 -12.51 -9.89
C ASP A 295 -31.83 -12.11 -8.58
N PRO A 296 -32.55 -11.59 -7.57
CA PRO A 296 -31.97 -11.25 -6.27
C PRO A 296 -31.27 -12.42 -5.56
N THR A 297 -31.62 -13.66 -5.93
CA THR A 297 -31.06 -14.88 -5.35
C THR A 297 -29.90 -15.46 -6.15
N ASP A 298 -29.70 -14.99 -7.38
CA ASP A 298 -28.68 -15.48 -8.30
C ASP A 298 -28.10 -14.32 -9.14
N LEU A 299 -27.09 -13.66 -8.56
CA LEU A 299 -26.38 -12.56 -9.21
C LEU A 299 -25.31 -13.04 -10.21
N GLU A 300 -25.03 -14.34 -10.29
CA GLU A 300 -24.00 -14.88 -11.21
C GLU A 300 -24.38 -14.68 -12.68
N LYS A 301 -25.68 -14.54 -12.95
CA LYS A 301 -26.22 -14.25 -14.29
C LYS A 301 -25.92 -12.83 -14.80
N LEU A 302 -25.47 -11.92 -13.93
CA LEU A 302 -25.11 -10.53 -14.30
C LEU A 302 -23.66 -10.44 -14.78
N VAL A 303 -23.35 -11.15 -15.86
CA VAL A 303 -22.00 -11.33 -16.40
C VAL A 303 -21.38 -10.00 -16.85
N TYR A 304 -22.16 -9.13 -17.49
CA TYR A 304 -21.69 -7.83 -17.98
C TYR A 304 -21.46 -6.84 -16.84
N LEU A 305 -22.31 -6.85 -15.81
CA LEU A 305 -22.06 -6.11 -14.56
C LEU A 305 -20.77 -6.59 -13.88
N HIS A 306 -20.56 -7.91 -13.77
CA HIS A 306 -19.33 -8.48 -13.25
C HIS A 306 -18.11 -8.02 -14.05
N ALA A 307 -18.17 -8.09 -15.38
CA ALA A 307 -17.09 -7.63 -16.24
C ALA A 307 -16.77 -6.13 -16.05
N ALA A 308 -17.80 -5.29 -15.89
CA ALA A 308 -17.61 -3.86 -15.63
C ALA A 308 -16.95 -3.61 -14.26
N LEU A 309 -17.35 -4.34 -13.22
CA LEU A 309 -16.70 -4.32 -11.91
C LEU A 309 -15.24 -4.77 -11.98
N SER A 310 -14.95 -5.85 -12.69
CA SER A 310 -13.59 -6.37 -12.87
C SER A 310 -12.70 -5.39 -13.62
N GLU A 311 -13.19 -4.80 -14.71
CA GLU A 311 -12.43 -3.80 -15.49
C GLU A 311 -12.16 -2.54 -14.68
N THR A 312 -13.13 -2.15 -13.86
CA THR A 312 -12.97 -1.04 -12.91
C THR A 312 -11.86 -1.32 -11.89
N MET A 313 -11.83 -2.51 -11.30
CA MET A 313 -10.79 -2.92 -10.36
C MET A 313 -9.42 -3.08 -11.01
N ARG A 314 -9.38 -3.44 -12.31
CA ARG A 314 -8.16 -3.49 -13.11
C ARG A 314 -7.56 -2.09 -13.33
N LEU A 315 -8.40 -1.10 -13.63
CA LEU A 315 -7.97 0.28 -13.88
C LEU A 315 -7.69 1.06 -12.60
N TYR A 316 -8.45 0.79 -11.54
CA TYR A 316 -8.40 1.53 -10.28
C TYR A 316 -8.32 0.57 -9.10
N PRO A 317 -7.22 -0.19 -8.94
CA PRO A 317 -7.05 -1.06 -7.79
C PRO A 317 -6.99 -0.22 -6.51
N PRO A 318 -7.81 -0.53 -5.47
CA PRO A 318 -7.78 0.21 -4.22
C PRO A 318 -6.42 0.16 -3.52
N LEU A 319 -5.69 -0.95 -3.68
CA LEU A 319 -4.34 -1.16 -3.15
C LEU A 319 -3.36 -1.45 -4.30
N PRO A 320 -2.76 -0.41 -4.91
CA PRO A 320 -1.88 -0.56 -6.08
C PRO A 320 -0.51 -1.16 -5.74
N PHE A 321 -0.07 -1.12 -4.48
CA PHE A 321 1.19 -1.71 -4.03
C PHE A 321 0.97 -2.73 -2.92
N ASN A 322 1.73 -3.83 -2.99
CA ASN A 322 1.77 -4.84 -1.94
C ASN A 322 3.21 -4.94 -1.40
N HIS A 323 3.39 -4.69 -0.11
CA HIS A 323 4.70 -4.69 0.54
C HIS A 323 4.97 -6.01 1.26
N LYS A 324 6.15 -6.57 1.03
CA LYS A 324 6.68 -7.77 1.70
C LYS A 324 8.14 -7.58 2.06
N SER A 325 8.56 -8.20 3.16
CA SER A 325 9.96 -8.20 3.61
C SER A 325 10.48 -9.64 3.67
N PRO A 326 11.63 -9.96 3.05
CA PRO A 326 12.23 -11.29 3.17
C PRO A 326 12.68 -11.54 4.62
N ALA A 327 12.22 -12.64 5.22
CA ALA A 327 12.56 -13.04 6.59
C ALA A 327 13.94 -13.69 6.67
N LYS A 328 14.32 -14.47 5.65
CA LYS A 328 15.66 -15.05 5.52
C LYS A 328 16.35 -14.38 4.34
N PRO A 329 17.61 -13.91 4.49
CA PRO A 329 18.38 -13.44 3.36
C PRO A 329 18.51 -14.59 2.35
N ASP A 330 18.15 -14.33 1.09
CA ASP A 330 18.20 -15.31 0.00
C ASP A 330 19.59 -15.92 -0.22
N ILE A 331 20.64 -15.35 0.39
CA ILE A 331 21.97 -15.97 0.51
C ILE A 331 21.90 -17.42 0.97
N LYS A 332 20.97 -17.80 1.87
CA LYS A 332 20.83 -19.20 2.27
C LYS A 332 20.27 -20.07 1.14
N ILE A 333 19.32 -19.57 0.34
CA ILE A 333 18.78 -20.29 -0.82
C ILE A 333 19.83 -20.39 -1.92
N VAL A 334 20.51 -19.29 -2.22
CA VAL A 334 21.63 -19.24 -3.17
C VAL A 334 22.75 -20.19 -2.72
N ALA A 335 23.12 -20.19 -1.44
CA ALA A 335 24.10 -21.12 -0.90
C ALA A 335 23.62 -22.58 -1.00
N VAL A 336 22.35 -22.87 -0.70
CA VAL A 336 21.79 -24.23 -0.83
C VAL A 336 21.84 -24.69 -2.29
N GLU A 337 21.36 -23.90 -3.24
CA GLU A 337 21.40 -24.22 -4.68
C GLU A 337 22.83 -24.42 -5.19
N ILE A 338 23.75 -23.55 -4.76
CA ILE A 338 25.17 -23.64 -5.12
C ILE A 338 25.81 -24.90 -4.52
N ILE A 339 25.60 -25.20 -3.23
CA ILE A 339 26.21 -26.35 -2.53
C ILE A 339 25.60 -27.68 -2.99
N GLN A 340 24.32 -27.70 -3.39
CA GLN A 340 23.67 -28.91 -3.93
C GLN A 340 24.17 -29.26 -5.33
N LYS A 341 24.46 -28.26 -6.17
CA LYS A 341 24.85 -28.48 -7.57
C LYS A 341 26.36 -28.55 -7.78
N TYR A 342 27.16 -27.99 -6.87
CA TYR A 342 28.59 -27.82 -7.05
C TYR A 342 29.38 -28.14 -5.78
N ASP A 343 30.59 -28.67 -5.97
CA ASP A 343 31.65 -28.76 -4.98
C ASP A 343 32.71 -27.68 -5.24
N PHE A 344 33.35 -27.24 -4.16
CA PHE A 344 34.36 -26.19 -4.18
C PHE A 344 35.63 -26.66 -3.47
N GLU A 345 36.75 -26.64 -4.17
CA GLU A 345 38.07 -26.91 -3.60
C GLU A 345 38.89 -25.61 -3.61
N VAL A 346 39.31 -25.14 -2.43
CA VAL A 346 40.15 -23.95 -2.31
C VAL A 346 41.54 -24.24 -2.89
N THR A 347 42.05 -23.36 -3.73
CA THR A 347 43.38 -23.57 -4.34
C THR A 347 44.48 -23.56 -3.27
N LYS A 348 45.40 -24.53 -3.33
CA LYS A 348 46.51 -24.67 -2.36
C LYS A 348 47.39 -23.41 -2.37
N GLY A 349 47.51 -22.77 -1.21
CA GLY A 349 48.37 -21.59 -1.00
C GLY A 349 47.63 -20.30 -0.66
N ASP A 350 46.31 -20.24 -0.86
CA ASP A 350 45.51 -19.06 -0.55
C ASP A 350 45.40 -18.85 0.97
N LYS A 351 45.87 -17.70 1.44
CA LYS A 351 45.76 -17.30 2.85
C LYS A 351 44.43 -16.58 3.08
N ILE A 352 43.47 -17.27 3.67
CA ILE A 352 42.18 -16.69 4.08
C ILE A 352 42.44 -15.76 5.27
N LYS A 353 42.58 -14.46 5.00
CA LYS A 353 42.79 -13.42 6.01
C LYS A 353 41.73 -12.33 5.89
N PRO A 354 41.09 -11.91 6.99
CA PRO A 354 40.16 -10.79 6.94
C PRO A 354 40.92 -9.46 6.79
N VAL A 355 40.30 -8.49 6.11
CA VAL A 355 40.69 -7.08 6.19
C VAL A 355 40.05 -6.47 7.44
N PRO A 356 40.79 -5.75 8.29
CA PRO A 356 40.21 -4.94 9.35
C PRO A 356 39.39 -3.79 8.73
N SER A 357 38.10 -4.02 8.49
CA SER A 357 37.17 -2.99 8.02
C SER A 357 35.78 -3.22 8.59
N VAL A 358 34.97 -2.15 8.63
CA VAL A 358 33.57 -2.17 9.13
C VAL A 358 32.71 -3.24 8.44
N ILE A 359 33.04 -3.58 7.19
CA ILE A 359 32.49 -4.72 6.46
C ILE A 359 33.58 -5.79 6.34
N LEU A 360 33.32 -7.00 6.84
CA LEU A 360 34.26 -8.11 6.76
C LEU A 360 34.48 -8.53 5.30
N ARG A 361 35.73 -8.45 4.82
CA ARG A 361 36.12 -8.85 3.45
C ARG A 361 37.43 -9.63 3.50
N MET A 362 37.65 -10.52 2.53
CA MET A 362 38.89 -11.28 2.42
C MET A 362 39.99 -10.43 1.80
N LYS A 363 41.16 -10.35 2.43
CA LYS A 363 42.30 -9.51 2.04
C LYS A 363 42.87 -9.86 0.67
N HIS A 364 42.83 -11.13 0.30
CA HIS A 364 43.43 -11.65 -0.94
C HIS A 364 42.40 -12.26 -1.90
N GLY A 365 41.09 -12.05 -1.64
CA GLY A 365 40.04 -12.80 -2.32
C GLY A 365 40.01 -14.28 -1.88
N LEU A 366 39.24 -15.09 -2.60
CA LEU A 366 39.15 -16.54 -2.43
C LEU A 366 39.10 -17.19 -3.81
N SER A 367 40.16 -17.90 -4.19
CA SER A 367 40.18 -18.66 -5.43
C SER A 367 39.73 -20.09 -5.16
N VAL A 368 38.75 -20.56 -5.94
CA VAL A 368 38.17 -21.90 -5.81
C VAL A 368 38.13 -22.61 -7.15
N LYS A 369 38.40 -23.90 -7.14
CA LYS A 369 38.07 -24.81 -8.23
C LYS A 369 36.64 -25.30 -8.03
N VAL A 370 35.79 -25.14 -9.05
CA VAL A 370 34.37 -25.52 -8.99
C VAL A 370 34.15 -26.78 -9.81
N THR A 371 33.50 -27.80 -9.22
CA THR A 371 33.12 -29.04 -9.90
C THR A 371 31.63 -29.29 -9.74
N LYS A 372 30.96 -29.75 -10.80
CA LYS A 372 29.52 -30.06 -10.74
C LYS A 372 29.31 -31.41 -10.05
N LYS A 373 28.37 -31.48 -9.10
CA LYS A 373 27.92 -32.75 -8.52
C LYS A 373 27.10 -33.50 -9.56
N ILE A 374 27.38 -34.80 -9.70
CA ILE A 374 26.67 -35.70 -10.62
C ILE A 374 25.28 -36.00 -10.07
#